data_AF-A0A930DQ33-F1
#
_entry.id   AF-A0A930DQ33-F1
#
_cell.length_a   1.000
_cell.length_b   1.000
_cell.length_c   1.000
_cell.angle_alpha   90.00
_cell.angle_beta   90.00
_cell.angle_gamma   90.00
#
_symmetry.space_group_name_H-M   'P 1'
#
loop_
_entity.id
_entity.type
_entity.pdbx_description
1 polymer ?
#
loop_
_entity_poly.entity_id
_entity_poly.type
_entity_poly.pdbx_seq_one_letter_code
_entity_poly.pdbx_strand_id
1 'polypeptide(L)'
;MRKHWILGASAIILASSVLACGKKQEDVSTTAQGTEKAAETTAAAEEKADYVFVKMTVPYADFYYGELKDIAPEEGKDVKAQLDAEDKVAKDGFRETGMYDSVSSPTKEKVEKFVMADGAVEGEGSVYKGIKHVNVAIPKSLYEDAKKALEEKKESKNALLTLMGAIESEVSTEPKEYKVLNSDGTLSKTQGTTTEAKDAKADITTTSSYGNYEIDVDGLDIDSEIVQGAILETKDGAKYGLKHEDNIWLKPEELAFSAVAFEDKNHKAQKEFKRFEDLQDKDIVKITYFLMDEDD
;
A
#
# COMPACT_ATOMS: atom_id res chain seq x y z
N MET A 1 -21.78 14.48 1.73
CA MET A 1 -21.94 13.23 2.51
C MET A 1 -21.38 12.09 1.67
N ARG A 2 -20.08 11.84 1.78
CA ARG A 2 -19.39 10.77 1.03
C ARG A 2 -19.21 9.54 1.94
N LYS A 3 -19.57 8.38 1.37
CA LYS A 3 -19.47 7.03 1.96
C LYS A 3 -18.12 6.43 1.56
N HIS A 4 -17.67 5.43 2.29
CA HIS A 4 -16.25 5.29 2.63
C HIS A 4 -16.14 3.76 2.99
N TRP A 5 -15.11 2.99 2.53
CA TRP A 5 -15.15 1.50 2.35
C TRP A 5 -13.87 0.68 2.85
N ILE A 6 -14.03 -0.42 3.66
CA ILE A 6 -13.15 -1.24 4.62
C ILE A 6 -13.76 -2.61 4.38
N LEU A 7 -13.04 -3.58 3.89
CA LEU A 7 -13.61 -4.92 3.79
C LEU A 7 -13.57 -5.56 5.19
N GLY A 8 -14.70 -5.57 5.91
CA GLY A 8 -14.91 -6.50 7.01
C GLY A 8 -15.18 -7.87 6.41
N ALA A 9 -14.12 -8.62 6.11
CA ALA A 9 -14.26 -9.99 5.63
C ALA A 9 -15.01 -10.80 6.70
N SER A 10 -16.29 -11.02 6.46
CA SER A 10 -17.05 -12.03 7.17
C SER A 10 -16.41 -13.38 6.87
N ALA A 11 -15.69 -13.91 7.85
CA ALA A 11 -15.38 -15.32 8.05
C ALA A 11 -15.03 -16.12 6.78
N ILE A 12 -13.78 -16.02 6.31
CA ILE A 12 -13.18 -17.12 5.56
C ILE A 12 -12.82 -18.21 6.58
N ILE A 13 -13.75 -19.14 6.82
CA ILE A 13 -13.40 -20.48 7.29
C ILE A 13 -13.17 -21.32 6.04
N LEU A 14 -11.93 -21.46 5.60
CA LEU A 14 -11.56 -22.52 4.66
C LEU A 14 -11.14 -23.75 5.47
N ALA A 15 -12.14 -24.58 5.79
CA ALA A 15 -11.91 -25.93 6.27
C ALA A 15 -11.66 -26.89 5.09
N SER A 16 -10.43 -27.41 5.07
CA SER A 16 -10.04 -28.81 4.80
C SER A 16 -9.75 -29.30 3.37
N SER A 17 -8.53 -29.84 3.31
CA SER A 17 -7.93 -30.81 2.39
C SER A 17 -8.79 -32.02 2.01
N VAL A 18 -8.47 -32.60 0.85
CA VAL A 18 -9.16 -33.74 0.22
C VAL A 18 -8.69 -35.12 0.75
N LEU A 19 -9.68 -36.01 0.97
CA LEU A 19 -9.71 -37.49 1.00
C LEU A 19 -9.06 -38.30 2.15
N ALA A 20 -9.90 -38.87 3.03
CA ALA A 20 -9.79 -40.25 3.52
C ALA A 20 -11.15 -40.80 4.03
N CYS A 21 -11.47 -42.05 3.69
CA CYS A 21 -12.68 -42.81 4.04
C CYS A 21 -12.95 -42.96 5.55
N GLY A 22 -14.24 -42.94 5.96
CA GLY A 22 -14.73 -43.74 7.10
C GLY A 22 -15.74 -43.12 8.07
N LYS A 23 -17.04 -43.35 7.81
CA LYS A 23 -18.20 -43.51 8.73
C LYS A 23 -18.49 -42.55 9.94
N LYS A 24 -19.77 -42.12 9.93
CA LYS A 24 -20.76 -41.88 11.03
C LYS A 24 -20.85 -40.51 11.74
N GLN A 25 -21.88 -39.76 11.30
CA GLN A 25 -23.09 -39.23 11.99
C GLN A 25 -23.03 -38.34 13.26
N GLU A 26 -23.89 -37.30 13.19
CA GLU A 26 -24.63 -36.52 14.21
C GLU A 26 -24.12 -35.11 14.62
N ASP A 27 -24.84 -34.11 14.08
CA ASP A 27 -25.52 -32.96 14.70
C ASP A 27 -25.02 -32.36 16.03
N VAL A 28 -24.97 -31.01 16.11
CA VAL A 28 -25.77 -30.16 17.01
C VAL A 28 -25.23 -28.70 17.04
N SER A 29 -26.17 -27.76 16.81
CA SER A 29 -26.21 -26.32 17.14
C SER A 29 -25.52 -25.97 18.48
N THR A 30 -24.99 -24.77 18.79
CA THR A 30 -25.76 -23.57 19.20
C THR A 30 -24.78 -22.44 19.62
N THR A 31 -25.10 -21.20 19.23
CA THR A 31 -24.96 -19.90 19.95
C THR A 31 -23.69 -19.46 20.72
N ALA A 32 -23.15 -18.33 20.22
CA ALA A 32 -23.08 -17.00 20.86
C ALA A 32 -22.03 -16.63 21.94
N GLN A 33 -21.65 -15.34 21.86
CA GLN A 33 -20.91 -14.47 22.79
C GLN A 33 -19.38 -14.62 22.70
N GLY A 34 -18.65 -13.64 22.17
CA GLY A 34 -18.41 -12.31 22.73
C GLY A 34 -16.88 -12.21 22.88
N THR A 35 -16.18 -11.26 22.29
CA THR A 35 -16.03 -9.92 22.87
C THR A 35 -15.56 -8.94 21.79
N GLU A 36 -16.31 -7.84 21.66
CA GLU A 36 -15.80 -6.56 21.21
C GLU A 36 -14.64 -6.13 22.10
N LYS A 37 -13.53 -5.72 21.47
CA LYS A 37 -12.71 -4.64 21.99
C LYS A 37 -12.19 -3.84 20.80
N ALA A 38 -13.11 -3.03 20.25
CA ALA A 38 -12.73 -1.81 19.59
C ALA A 38 -11.98 -0.96 20.62
N ALA A 39 -10.67 -0.87 20.47
CA ALA A 39 -9.93 0.22 21.08
C ALA A 39 -10.26 1.46 20.25
N GLU A 40 -11.29 2.19 20.66
CA GLU A 40 -11.37 3.62 20.44
C GLU A 40 -10.10 4.22 21.05
N THR A 41 -9.10 4.49 20.22
CA THR A 41 -8.13 5.52 20.55
C THR A 41 -8.83 6.84 20.28
N THR A 42 -9.40 7.38 21.34
CA THR A 42 -9.85 8.76 21.47
C THR A 42 -8.92 9.70 20.72
N ALA A 43 -9.53 10.54 19.89
CA ALA A 43 -8.93 11.68 19.23
C ALA A 43 -7.98 12.43 20.20
N ALA A 44 -6.69 12.29 19.98
CA ALA A 44 -5.74 13.32 20.33
C ALA A 44 -5.92 14.43 19.29
N ALA A 45 -6.86 15.33 19.56
CA ALA A 45 -6.76 16.69 19.05
C ALA A 45 -5.60 17.37 19.81
N GLU A 46 -4.37 16.95 19.51
CA GLU A 46 -3.14 17.62 19.91
C GLU A 46 -2.83 18.73 18.90
N GLU A 47 -2.33 19.86 19.39
CA GLU A 47 -1.99 21.06 18.63
C GLU A 47 -1.47 20.74 17.22
N LYS A 48 -2.24 21.14 16.19
CA LYS A 48 -1.85 21.00 14.78
C LYS A 48 -0.40 21.45 14.60
N ALA A 49 0.49 20.51 14.27
CA ALA A 49 1.80 20.86 13.76
C ALA A 49 1.60 21.72 12.50
N ASP A 50 2.34 22.82 12.40
CA ASP A 50 2.38 23.71 11.23
C ASP A 50 2.96 22.90 10.07
N TYR A 51 2.11 22.18 9.33
CA TYR A 51 2.47 21.34 8.20
C TYR A 51 2.39 22.14 6.89
N VAL A 52 3.32 21.87 5.99
CA VAL A 52 3.14 22.15 4.56
C VAL A 52 2.62 20.87 3.92
N PHE A 53 1.43 20.94 3.33
CA PHE A 53 0.85 19.80 2.60
C PHE A 53 1.28 19.87 1.14
N VAL A 54 1.64 18.73 0.56
CA VAL A 54 2.10 18.62 -0.82
C VAL A 54 1.54 17.37 -1.48
N LYS A 55 1.44 17.40 -2.82
CA LYS A 55 1.32 16.19 -3.66
C LYS A 55 2.70 15.85 -4.20
N MET A 56 3.08 14.59 -4.12
CA MET A 56 4.37 14.10 -4.65
C MET A 56 4.26 12.69 -5.22
N THR A 57 5.21 12.37 -6.11
CA THR A 57 5.43 10.99 -6.55
C THR A 57 6.33 10.28 -5.54
N VAL A 58 5.88 9.12 -5.04
CA VAL A 58 6.55 8.35 -3.98
C VAL A 58 6.93 6.96 -4.49
N PRO A 59 8.21 6.53 -4.37
CA PRO A 59 8.60 5.16 -4.72
C PRO A 59 7.83 4.11 -3.92
N TYR A 60 7.57 2.94 -4.52
CA TYR A 60 6.78 1.89 -3.86
C TYR A 60 7.35 1.49 -2.49
N ALA A 61 8.67 1.35 -2.39
CA ALA A 61 9.35 1.02 -1.16
C ALA A 61 9.07 2.02 -0.04
N ASP A 62 9.19 3.31 -0.33
CA ASP A 62 8.97 4.40 0.62
C ASP A 62 7.49 4.50 1.03
N PHE A 63 6.57 4.31 0.07
CA PHE A 63 5.14 4.31 0.34
C PHE A 63 4.74 3.16 1.29
N TYR A 64 5.13 1.93 0.95
CA TYR A 64 4.74 0.73 1.68
C TYR A 64 5.50 0.55 3.00
N TYR A 65 6.72 1.09 3.14
CA TYR A 65 7.48 0.99 4.38
C TYR A 65 6.69 1.54 5.58
N GLY A 66 6.10 2.72 5.41
CA GLY A 66 5.27 3.35 6.45
C GLY A 66 4.12 2.47 6.90
N GLU A 67 3.40 1.85 5.95
CA GLU A 67 2.24 1.01 6.22
C GLU A 67 2.59 -0.33 6.88
N LEU A 68 3.66 -0.95 6.40
CA LEU A 68 4.05 -2.30 6.80
C LEU A 68 4.84 -2.33 8.11
N LYS A 69 5.53 -1.22 8.44
CA LYS A 69 6.26 -1.07 9.70
C LYS A 69 5.54 -0.21 10.73
N ASP A 70 4.32 0.23 10.41
CA ASP A 70 3.49 1.10 11.26
C ASP A 70 4.27 2.35 11.73
N ILE A 71 5.02 2.98 10.81
CA ILE A 71 5.85 4.14 11.12
C ILE A 71 4.96 5.29 11.57
N ALA A 72 5.24 5.84 12.76
CA ALA A 72 4.54 7.00 13.30
C ALA A 72 5.16 8.31 12.77
N PRO A 73 4.36 9.39 12.69
CA PRO A 73 4.89 10.74 12.54
C PRO A 73 5.88 11.08 13.66
N GLU A 74 6.97 11.77 13.34
CA GLU A 74 7.83 12.37 14.36
C GLU A 74 7.12 13.48 15.12
N GLU A 75 7.23 13.45 16.44
CA GLU A 75 6.69 14.49 17.32
C GLU A 75 7.65 15.69 17.40
N GLY A 76 7.09 16.90 17.39
CA GLY A 76 7.84 18.14 17.60
C GLY A 76 7.58 19.20 16.54
N LYS A 77 7.72 20.47 16.94
CA LYS A 77 7.51 21.64 16.04
C LYS A 77 8.80 22.05 15.31
N ASP A 78 9.96 21.74 15.87
CA ASP A 78 11.29 22.11 15.35
C ASP A 78 12.07 20.87 14.88
N VAL A 79 11.52 20.19 13.88
CA VAL A 79 12.12 19.01 13.26
C VAL A 79 13.09 19.47 12.15
N LYS A 80 14.31 18.93 12.13
CA LYS A 80 15.36 19.30 11.15
C LYS A 80 15.80 18.11 10.34
N ALA A 81 16.23 18.34 9.10
CA ALA A 81 16.65 17.29 8.18
C ALA A 81 17.82 16.47 8.75
N GLN A 82 17.64 15.15 8.87
CA GLN A 82 18.69 14.22 9.30
C GLN A 82 19.36 13.59 8.07
N LEU A 83 20.12 14.40 7.33
CA LEU A 83 20.76 13.96 6.06
C LEU A 83 21.75 12.80 6.23
N ASP A 84 22.35 12.68 7.43
CA ASP A 84 23.31 11.62 7.76
C ASP A 84 22.68 10.38 8.38
N ALA A 85 21.37 10.39 8.65
CA ALA A 85 20.67 9.23 9.20
C ALA A 85 20.68 8.06 8.20
N GLU A 86 20.80 6.86 8.74
CA GLU A 86 20.76 5.63 7.94
C GLU A 86 19.40 5.48 7.25
N ASP A 87 19.43 5.06 5.99
CA ASP A 87 18.23 4.76 5.24
C ASP A 87 17.59 3.46 5.73
N LYS A 88 16.59 3.59 6.61
CA LYS A 88 15.87 2.46 7.19
C LYS A 88 15.14 1.62 6.15
N VAL A 89 14.61 2.25 5.10
CA VAL A 89 13.87 1.57 4.02
C VAL A 89 14.81 0.66 3.23
N ALA A 90 16.01 1.15 2.90
CA ALA A 90 17.06 0.34 2.26
C ALA A 90 17.58 -0.75 3.20
N LYS A 91 17.87 -0.41 4.46
CA LYS A 91 18.37 -1.33 5.47
C LYS A 91 17.45 -2.53 5.69
N ASP A 92 16.14 -2.28 5.73
CA ASP A 92 15.13 -3.32 5.91
C ASP A 92 14.81 -4.08 4.61
N GLY A 93 15.54 -3.80 3.52
CA GLY A 93 15.48 -4.55 2.26
C GLY A 93 14.32 -4.19 1.34
N PHE A 94 13.55 -3.12 1.62
CA PHE A 94 12.37 -2.77 0.81
C PHE A 94 12.73 -2.38 -0.63
N ARG A 95 13.94 -1.82 -0.85
CA ARG A 95 14.45 -1.44 -2.16
C ARG A 95 15.25 -2.53 -2.88
N GLU A 96 15.31 -3.74 -2.32
CA GLU A 96 15.92 -4.87 -3.02
C GLU A 96 15.05 -5.31 -4.21
N THR A 97 15.69 -5.80 -5.27
CA THR A 97 15.00 -6.33 -6.45
C THR A 97 14.00 -7.43 -6.07
N GLY A 98 12.78 -7.28 -6.57
CA GLY A 98 11.66 -8.21 -6.32
C GLY A 98 10.92 -7.94 -5.01
N MET A 99 11.29 -6.89 -4.27
CA MET A 99 10.55 -6.39 -3.11
C MET A 99 9.63 -5.24 -3.56
N TYR A 100 9.96 -3.99 -3.21
CA TYR A 100 9.19 -2.79 -3.55
C TYR A 100 10.02 -1.78 -4.35
N ASP A 101 11.02 -2.25 -5.09
CA ASP A 101 11.90 -1.40 -5.91
C ASP A 101 11.19 -0.84 -7.15
N SER A 102 10.64 -1.72 -7.99
CA SER A 102 9.91 -1.34 -9.21
C SER A 102 9.07 -2.52 -9.71
N VAL A 103 8.29 -2.35 -10.78
CA VAL A 103 7.64 -3.44 -11.52
C VAL A 103 8.07 -3.32 -12.97
N SER A 104 8.51 -4.41 -13.58
CA SER A 104 8.82 -4.46 -15.01
C SER A 104 7.76 -5.25 -15.76
N SER A 105 7.20 -4.67 -16.83
CA SER A 105 6.26 -5.34 -17.74
C SER A 105 6.87 -5.42 -19.15
N PRO A 106 6.73 -6.55 -19.86
CA PRO A 106 7.18 -6.68 -21.25
C PRO A 106 6.30 -5.91 -22.25
N THR A 107 5.27 -5.21 -21.78
CA THR A 107 4.34 -4.44 -22.62
C THR A 107 4.39 -2.96 -22.28
N LYS A 108 3.97 -2.11 -23.24
CA LYS A 108 4.00 -0.64 -23.12
C LYS A 108 2.64 -0.01 -22.93
N GLU A 109 1.60 -0.64 -23.48
CA GLU A 109 0.29 -0.02 -23.72
C GLU A 109 -0.48 0.34 -22.45
N LYS A 110 -0.14 -0.26 -21.30
CA LYS A 110 -0.85 -0.05 -20.05
C LYS A 110 -0.28 1.06 -19.18
N VAL A 111 0.88 1.62 -19.52
CA VAL A 111 1.53 2.68 -18.72
C VAL A 111 0.59 3.84 -18.47
N GLU A 112 -0.13 4.28 -19.50
CA GLU A 112 -1.06 5.40 -19.43
C GLU A 112 -2.39 5.04 -18.71
N LYS A 113 -2.69 3.74 -18.56
CA LYS A 113 -3.92 3.27 -17.93
C LYS A 113 -3.81 3.17 -16.41
N PHE A 114 -2.60 2.95 -15.89
CA PHE A 114 -2.33 3.03 -14.45
C PHE A 114 -2.00 4.48 -14.08
N VAL A 115 -3.03 5.34 -14.06
CA VAL A 115 -2.89 6.80 -13.90
C VAL A 115 -2.13 7.16 -12.62
N MET A 116 -2.37 6.45 -11.54
CA MET A 116 -1.72 6.65 -10.24
C MET A 116 -0.34 6.00 -10.12
N ALA A 117 0.10 5.23 -11.11
CA ALA A 117 1.44 4.64 -11.08
C ALA A 117 2.47 5.58 -11.73
N ASP A 118 3.66 5.64 -11.15
CA ASP A 118 4.82 6.24 -11.78
C ASP A 118 5.43 5.28 -12.80
N GLY A 119 4.68 5.10 -13.90
CA GLY A 119 5.03 4.25 -15.02
C GLY A 119 5.73 5.02 -16.14
N ALA A 120 6.73 4.40 -16.75
CA ALA A 120 7.40 4.86 -17.95
C ALA A 120 7.64 3.72 -18.94
N VAL A 121 7.66 4.04 -20.24
CA VAL A 121 8.09 3.09 -21.27
C VAL A 121 9.62 2.98 -21.24
N GLU A 122 10.13 1.77 -21.06
CA GLU A 122 11.57 1.48 -21.09
C GLU A 122 11.85 0.36 -22.10
N GLY A 123 12.58 0.68 -23.17
CA GLY A 123 12.91 -0.29 -24.22
C GLY A 123 11.66 -0.81 -24.94
N GLU A 124 11.45 -2.13 -24.91
CA GLU A 124 10.26 -2.80 -25.46
C GLU A 124 9.12 -2.97 -24.44
N GLY A 125 9.35 -2.63 -23.18
CA GLY A 125 8.38 -2.79 -22.09
C GLY A 125 8.11 -1.49 -21.34
N SER A 126 7.71 -1.65 -20.09
CA SER A 126 7.46 -0.55 -19.16
C SER A 126 7.96 -0.87 -17.76
N VAL A 127 8.25 0.19 -17.00
CA VAL A 127 8.68 0.10 -15.61
C VAL A 127 7.81 1.03 -14.77
N TYR A 128 7.35 0.55 -13.62
CA TYR A 128 6.59 1.31 -12.63
C TYR A 128 7.39 1.41 -11.34
N LYS A 129 7.71 2.63 -10.89
CA LYS A 129 8.66 2.83 -9.76
C LYS A 129 7.97 3.26 -8.47
N GLY A 130 6.73 3.71 -8.56
CA GLY A 130 6.01 4.24 -7.42
C GLY A 130 4.60 4.67 -7.72
N ILE A 131 4.12 5.58 -6.88
CA ILE A 131 2.74 6.04 -6.81
C ILE A 131 2.75 7.57 -6.95
N LYS A 132 1.93 8.10 -7.84
CA LYS A 132 1.77 9.53 -8.10
C LYS A 132 0.75 10.15 -7.16
N HIS A 133 0.81 11.47 -7.03
CA HIS A 133 -0.22 12.28 -6.36
C HIS A 133 -0.47 11.88 -4.90
N VAL A 134 0.54 11.36 -4.20
CA VAL A 134 0.43 11.02 -2.79
C VAL A 134 0.42 12.31 -1.97
N ASN A 135 -0.61 12.49 -1.15
CA ASN A 135 -0.67 13.59 -0.19
C ASN A 135 0.33 13.35 0.94
N VAL A 136 1.23 14.30 1.14
CA VAL A 136 2.25 14.26 2.19
C VAL A 136 2.23 15.56 2.98
N ALA A 137 2.17 15.45 4.30
CA ALA A 137 2.36 16.52 5.25
C ALA A 137 3.83 16.56 5.68
N ILE A 138 4.45 17.74 5.63
CA ILE A 138 5.85 17.94 5.98
C ILE A 138 5.90 19.01 7.08
N PRO A 139 6.46 18.73 8.28
CA PRO A 139 6.62 19.76 9.29
C PRO A 139 7.31 20.98 8.68
N LYS A 140 6.77 22.18 8.85
CA LYS A 140 7.25 23.38 8.14
C LYS A 140 8.74 23.68 8.40
N SER A 141 9.21 23.44 9.62
CA SER A 141 10.63 23.53 9.96
C SER A 141 11.49 22.57 9.13
N LEU A 142 11.03 21.34 8.95
CA LEU A 142 11.68 20.33 8.10
C LEU A 142 11.61 20.72 6.62
N TYR A 143 10.46 21.20 6.14
CA TYR A 143 10.26 21.62 4.75
C TYR A 143 11.26 22.70 4.36
N GLU A 144 11.39 23.77 5.15
CA GLU A 144 12.33 24.86 4.88
C GLU A 144 13.79 24.41 4.98
N ASP A 145 14.14 23.58 5.98
CA ASP A 145 15.50 23.08 6.17
C ASP A 145 15.93 22.14 5.02
N ALA A 146 15.05 21.23 4.60
CA ALA A 146 15.31 20.30 3.51
C ALA A 146 15.30 21.01 2.13
N LYS A 147 14.43 22.00 1.93
CA LYS A 147 14.45 22.85 0.73
C LYS A 147 15.75 23.62 0.60
N LYS A 148 16.23 24.21 1.70
CA LYS A 148 17.55 24.85 1.75
C LYS A 148 18.68 23.86 1.45
N ALA A 149 18.61 22.64 1.99
CA ALA A 149 19.60 21.62 1.70
C ALA A 149 19.64 21.22 0.21
N LEU A 150 18.49 21.17 -0.47
CA LEU A 150 18.41 20.99 -1.93
C LEU A 150 19.05 22.15 -2.70
N GLU A 151 18.76 23.39 -2.31
CA GLU A 151 19.36 24.59 -2.93
C GLU A 151 20.89 24.62 -2.78
N GLU A 152 21.39 24.18 -1.62
CA GLU A 152 22.81 24.02 -1.31
C GLU A 152 23.44 22.79 -1.98
N LYS A 153 22.66 21.98 -2.72
CA LYS A 153 23.09 20.73 -3.37
C LYS A 153 23.74 19.74 -2.39
N LYS A 154 23.23 19.67 -1.17
CA LYS A 154 23.65 18.66 -0.21
C LYS A 154 23.20 17.27 -0.67
N GLU A 155 23.96 16.27 -0.26
CA GLU A 155 23.57 14.87 -0.41
C GLU A 155 22.92 14.38 0.88
N SER A 156 22.04 13.39 0.76
CA SER A 156 21.45 12.67 1.89
C SER A 156 21.77 11.19 1.78
N LYS A 157 22.00 10.53 2.92
CA LYS A 157 22.16 9.08 2.99
C LYS A 157 20.83 8.33 2.92
N ASN A 158 19.72 9.04 3.08
CA ASN A 158 18.35 8.54 3.03
C ASN A 158 17.52 9.28 1.97
N ALA A 159 16.27 8.86 1.79
CA ALA A 159 15.39 9.37 0.75
C ALA A 159 14.88 10.81 0.95
N LEU A 160 15.19 11.50 2.06
CA LEU A 160 14.58 12.80 2.39
C LEU A 160 14.68 13.82 1.24
N LEU A 161 15.89 14.06 0.73
CA LEU A 161 16.09 15.07 -0.33
C LEU A 161 15.53 14.58 -1.68
N THR A 162 15.53 13.27 -1.93
CA THR A 162 14.90 12.69 -3.12
C THR A 162 13.39 12.90 -3.10
N LEU A 163 12.72 12.64 -1.96
CA LEU A 163 11.28 12.86 -1.78
C LEU A 163 10.92 14.34 -1.85
N MET A 164 11.72 15.22 -1.24
CA MET A 164 11.56 16.67 -1.36
C MET A 164 11.69 17.16 -2.81
N GLY A 165 12.61 16.57 -3.59
CA GLY A 165 12.76 16.87 -5.02
C GLY A 165 11.62 16.32 -5.90
N ALA A 166 10.80 15.40 -5.38
CA ALA A 166 9.67 14.79 -6.07
C ALA A 166 8.33 15.49 -5.80
N ILE A 167 8.35 16.63 -5.09
CA ILE A 167 7.17 17.47 -4.85
C ILE A 167 6.64 18.00 -6.18
N GLU A 168 5.38 17.69 -6.47
CA GLU A 168 4.66 18.14 -7.67
C GLU A 168 4.00 19.50 -7.44
N SER A 169 3.36 19.66 -6.27
CA SER A 169 2.64 20.89 -5.90
C SER A 169 2.38 20.99 -4.40
N GLU A 170 2.18 22.21 -3.90
CA GLU A 170 1.67 22.46 -2.55
C GLU A 170 0.14 22.39 -2.54
N VAL A 171 -0.43 21.85 -1.47
CA VAL A 171 -1.88 21.73 -1.23
C VAL A 171 -2.28 22.75 -0.17
N SER A 172 -3.25 23.60 -0.50
CA SER A 172 -3.66 24.72 0.36
C SER A 172 -4.60 24.32 1.49
N THR A 173 -5.23 23.15 1.38
CA THR A 173 -6.14 22.58 2.36
C THR A 173 -5.58 21.27 2.90
N GLU A 174 -5.76 21.03 4.19
CA GLU A 174 -5.42 19.75 4.82
C GLU A 174 -6.18 18.60 4.13
N PRO A 175 -5.49 17.63 3.50
CA PRO A 175 -6.12 16.48 2.87
C PRO A 175 -6.81 15.58 3.90
N LYS A 176 -7.77 14.77 3.46
CA LYS A 176 -8.46 13.81 4.35
C LYS A 176 -7.54 12.66 4.71
N GLU A 177 -6.71 12.26 3.76
CA GLU A 177 -5.70 11.23 3.92
C GLU A 177 -4.34 11.75 3.48
N TYR A 178 -3.33 11.60 4.34
CA TYR A 178 -1.96 12.01 4.04
C TYR A 178 -0.94 11.17 4.81
N LYS A 179 0.27 11.05 4.28
CA LYS A 179 1.44 10.55 5.01
C LYS A 179 2.23 11.70 5.61
N VAL A 180 3.02 11.46 6.65
CA VAL A 180 3.95 12.47 7.19
C VAL A 180 5.37 12.12 6.75
N LEU A 181 6.09 13.10 6.19
CA LEU A 181 7.53 12.96 5.94
C LEU A 181 8.32 13.27 7.21
N ASN A 182 9.05 12.27 7.69
CA ASN A 182 9.90 12.37 8.87
C ASN A 182 11.30 12.90 8.51
N SER A 183 12.02 13.41 9.51
CA SER A 183 13.34 14.00 9.28
C SER A 183 14.43 13.04 8.81
N ASP A 184 14.25 11.75 9.02
CA ASP A 184 15.15 10.70 8.55
C ASP A 184 14.82 10.19 7.13
N GLY A 185 13.86 10.83 6.45
CA GLY A 185 13.45 10.47 5.10
C GLY A 185 12.47 9.28 5.02
N THR A 186 11.97 8.79 6.15
CA THR A 186 10.85 7.82 6.16
C THR A 186 9.51 8.52 6.00
N LEU A 187 8.55 7.83 5.38
CA LEU A 187 7.14 8.23 5.40
C LEU A 187 6.40 7.46 6.49
N SER A 188 5.52 8.14 7.22
CA SER A 188 4.63 7.47 8.16
C SER A 188 3.65 6.53 7.44
N LYS A 189 2.97 5.68 8.22
CA LYS A 189 1.68 5.13 7.79
C LYS A 189 0.70 6.26 7.48
N THR A 190 -0.26 6.03 6.61
CA THR A 190 -1.29 7.00 6.24
C THR A 190 -2.07 7.44 7.47
N GLN A 191 -2.21 8.75 7.63
CA GLN A 191 -3.06 9.42 8.59
C GLN A 191 -4.38 9.73 7.87
N GLY A 192 -5.49 9.34 8.48
CA GLY A 192 -6.81 9.50 7.86
C GLY A 192 -7.81 8.51 8.44
N THR A 193 -8.99 8.46 7.84
CA THR A 193 -10.08 7.57 8.26
C THR A 193 -10.33 6.48 7.24
N THR A 194 -10.07 5.23 7.59
CA THR A 194 -10.60 4.08 6.84
C THR A 194 -12.07 3.90 7.19
N THR A 195 -12.92 3.57 6.23
CA THR A 195 -14.36 3.30 6.50
C THR A 195 -14.81 2.00 5.84
N GLU A 196 -16.00 1.38 6.00
CA GLU A 196 -16.38 -0.01 5.60
C GLU A 196 -17.15 -0.26 4.28
N ALA A 197 -16.72 -1.28 3.53
CA ALA A 197 -17.01 -1.67 2.16
C ALA A 197 -18.08 -2.74 2.22
N LYS A 198 -19.24 -2.34 2.75
CA LYS A 198 -20.17 -3.30 3.38
C LYS A 198 -20.71 -4.36 2.42
N ASP A 199 -20.78 -4.01 1.13
CA ASP A 199 -21.33 -4.89 0.10
C ASP A 199 -20.24 -5.71 -0.61
N ALA A 200 -18.96 -5.43 -0.32
CA ALA A 200 -17.86 -6.03 -1.03
C ALA A 200 -17.42 -7.38 -0.41
N LYS A 201 -17.09 -8.36 -1.26
CA LYS A 201 -16.69 -9.71 -0.86
C LYS A 201 -15.53 -10.17 -1.73
N ALA A 202 -14.52 -10.76 -1.09
CA ALA A 202 -13.35 -11.27 -1.79
C ALA A 202 -13.37 -12.79 -1.82
N ASP A 203 -13.13 -13.38 -3.00
CA ASP A 203 -12.90 -14.80 -3.21
C ASP A 203 -11.50 -15.01 -3.77
N ILE A 204 -10.82 -16.09 -3.36
CA ILE A 204 -9.45 -16.40 -3.80
C ILE A 204 -9.42 -17.74 -4.53
N THR A 205 -8.70 -17.80 -5.65
CA THR A 205 -8.50 -19.00 -6.45
C THR A 205 -7.02 -19.23 -6.77
N THR A 206 -6.63 -20.50 -6.90
CA THR A 206 -5.30 -20.90 -7.41
C THR A 206 -5.29 -21.08 -8.93
N THR A 207 -6.43 -20.83 -9.59
CA THR A 207 -6.56 -20.91 -11.05
C THR A 207 -6.50 -19.51 -11.63
N SER A 208 -5.28 -19.05 -11.95
CA SER A 208 -5.03 -17.69 -12.45
C SER A 208 -4.18 -17.69 -13.73
N SER A 209 -4.26 -16.61 -14.50
CA SER A 209 -3.32 -16.30 -15.59
C SER A 209 -2.22 -15.32 -15.20
N TYR A 210 -2.33 -14.76 -13.99
CA TYR A 210 -1.71 -13.52 -13.57
C TYR A 210 -0.88 -13.65 -12.29
N GLY A 211 -1.05 -14.75 -11.56
CA GLY A 211 -0.19 -15.13 -10.43
C GLY A 211 -0.41 -16.59 -10.04
N ASN A 212 0.18 -17.01 -8.92
CA ASN A 212 -0.20 -18.29 -8.30
C ASN A 212 -1.62 -18.23 -7.70
N TYR A 213 -2.03 -17.05 -7.26
CA TYR A 213 -3.31 -16.77 -6.66
C TYR A 213 -3.94 -15.55 -7.32
N GLU A 214 -5.25 -15.59 -7.49
CA GLU A 214 -6.08 -14.48 -7.96
C GLU A 214 -7.20 -14.25 -6.95
N ILE A 215 -7.44 -12.99 -6.64
CA ILE A 215 -8.49 -12.54 -5.74
C ILE A 215 -9.45 -11.70 -6.57
N ASP A 216 -10.71 -12.10 -6.59
CA ASP A 216 -11.82 -11.36 -7.17
C ASP A 216 -12.60 -10.67 -6.03
N VAL A 217 -12.83 -9.36 -6.15
CA VAL A 217 -13.57 -8.58 -5.16
C VAL A 217 -14.91 -8.12 -5.75
N ASP A 218 -15.95 -8.90 -5.49
CA ASP A 218 -17.33 -8.55 -5.87
C ASP A 218 -17.85 -7.38 -5.03
N GLY A 219 -18.67 -6.51 -5.62
CA GLY A 219 -19.37 -5.43 -4.91
C GLY A 219 -18.50 -4.24 -4.49
N LEU A 220 -17.25 -4.17 -4.98
CA LEU A 220 -16.38 -3.01 -4.85
C LEU A 220 -16.82 -1.92 -5.85
N ASP A 221 -17.01 -0.69 -5.37
CA ASP A 221 -17.41 0.46 -6.17
C ASP A 221 -16.35 1.57 -6.02
N ILE A 222 -15.20 1.38 -6.68
CA ILE A 222 -14.11 2.36 -6.71
C ILE A 222 -13.65 2.57 -8.15
N ASP A 223 -13.32 3.81 -8.49
CA ASP A 223 -12.72 4.13 -9.79
C ASP A 223 -11.28 3.62 -9.84
N SER A 224 -10.90 2.90 -10.91
CA SER A 224 -9.55 2.39 -11.08
C SER A 224 -8.52 3.51 -11.27
N GLU A 225 -8.96 4.67 -11.78
CA GLU A 225 -8.09 5.82 -12.02
C GLU A 225 -7.62 6.49 -10.73
N ILE A 226 -8.26 6.23 -9.58
CA ILE A 226 -7.89 6.83 -8.29
C ILE A 226 -7.18 5.85 -7.35
N VAL A 227 -6.95 4.60 -7.74
CA VAL A 227 -6.29 3.61 -6.89
C VAL A 227 -4.80 3.89 -6.82
N GLN A 228 -4.31 4.27 -5.64
CA GLN A 228 -2.90 4.54 -5.37
C GLN A 228 -2.13 3.29 -4.93
N GLY A 229 -2.81 2.27 -4.42
CA GLY A 229 -2.19 1.03 -3.98
C GLY A 229 -3.15 0.18 -3.17
N ALA A 230 -2.68 -0.98 -2.74
CA ALA A 230 -3.45 -1.85 -1.87
C ALA A 230 -2.55 -2.67 -0.94
N ILE A 231 -3.09 -3.13 0.17
CA ILE A 231 -2.42 -4.03 1.12
C ILE A 231 -3.32 -5.23 1.42
N LEU A 232 -2.72 -6.41 1.40
CA LEU A 232 -3.29 -7.61 2.00
C LEU A 232 -2.83 -7.71 3.45
N GLU A 233 -3.75 -7.96 4.37
CA GLU A 233 -3.46 -8.22 5.78
C GLU A 233 -3.97 -9.62 6.14
N THR A 234 -3.09 -10.39 6.77
CA THR A 234 -3.36 -11.76 7.19
C THR A 234 -3.81 -11.81 8.64
N LYS A 235 -4.42 -12.93 9.04
CA LYS A 235 -4.97 -13.14 10.38
C LYS A 235 -3.95 -13.01 11.51
N ASP A 236 -2.67 -13.29 11.22
CA ASP A 236 -1.57 -13.12 12.17
C ASP A 236 -1.03 -11.68 12.24
N GLY A 237 -1.58 -10.77 11.43
CA GLY A 237 -1.23 -9.36 11.35
C GLY A 237 -0.14 -9.02 10.34
N ALA A 238 0.39 -10.00 9.57
CA ALA A 238 1.35 -9.69 8.51
C ALA A 238 0.67 -8.95 7.34
N LYS A 239 1.35 -7.90 6.84
CA LYS A 239 0.87 -7.01 5.78
C LYS A 239 1.75 -7.10 4.53
N TYR A 240 1.13 -7.02 3.36
CA TYR A 240 1.79 -7.16 2.06
C TYR A 240 1.28 -6.09 1.08
N GLY A 241 2.18 -5.23 0.61
CA GLY A 241 1.85 -4.20 -0.36
C GLY A 241 1.71 -4.75 -1.78
N LEU A 242 0.73 -4.23 -2.52
CA LEU A 242 0.40 -4.63 -3.88
C LEU A 242 0.79 -3.55 -4.87
N LYS A 243 1.58 -3.89 -5.89
CA LYS A 243 2.02 -2.90 -6.90
C LYS A 243 1.12 -2.94 -8.13
N HIS A 244 0.95 -1.80 -8.79
CA HIS A 244 0.24 -1.73 -10.08
C HIS A 244 0.92 -2.62 -11.12
N GLU A 245 0.13 -3.21 -12.01
CA GLU A 245 0.52 -4.15 -13.09
C GLU A 245 1.15 -5.47 -12.62
N ASP A 246 1.80 -5.51 -11.45
CA ASP A 246 2.25 -6.76 -10.85
C ASP A 246 1.10 -7.46 -10.12
N ASN A 247 0.38 -6.73 -9.25
CA ASN A 247 -0.67 -7.27 -8.40
C ASN A 247 -2.05 -6.62 -8.59
N ILE A 248 -2.10 -5.30 -8.80
CA ILE A 248 -3.34 -4.55 -9.01
C ILE A 248 -3.53 -4.40 -10.52
N TRP A 249 -4.60 -4.98 -11.06
CA TRP A 249 -4.91 -4.89 -12.50
C TRP A 249 -5.73 -3.65 -12.81
N LEU A 250 -6.08 -3.47 -14.10
CA LEU A 250 -6.85 -2.32 -14.59
C LEU A 250 -8.23 -2.20 -13.92
N LYS A 251 -8.75 -3.32 -13.43
CA LYS A 251 -9.94 -3.38 -12.58
C LYS A 251 -9.49 -3.62 -11.15
N PRO A 252 -9.81 -2.74 -10.19
CA PRO A 252 -9.40 -2.90 -8.81
C PRO A 252 -10.01 -4.13 -8.14
N GLU A 253 -11.10 -4.66 -8.69
CA GLU A 253 -11.73 -5.91 -8.28
C GLU A 253 -10.86 -7.13 -8.58
N GLU A 254 -9.94 -7.04 -9.54
CA GLU A 254 -9.07 -8.13 -9.97
C GLU A 254 -7.65 -7.92 -9.39
N LEU A 255 -7.28 -8.74 -8.41
CA LEU A 255 -5.94 -8.76 -7.83
C LEU A 255 -5.25 -10.10 -8.08
N ALA A 256 -3.93 -10.11 -8.20
CA ALA A 256 -3.15 -11.34 -8.27
C ALA A 256 -1.83 -11.25 -7.52
N PHE A 257 -1.35 -12.36 -6.98
CA PHE A 257 -0.01 -12.43 -6.40
C PHE A 257 0.59 -13.82 -6.60
N SER A 258 1.92 -13.87 -6.47
CA SER A 258 2.67 -15.11 -6.59
C SER A 258 3.51 -15.28 -5.33
N ALA A 259 3.50 -16.49 -4.76
CA ALA A 259 4.35 -16.84 -3.61
C ALA A 259 5.56 -17.69 -4.04
N VAL A 260 5.59 -18.12 -5.30
CA VAL A 260 6.73 -18.75 -5.96
C VAL A 260 6.88 -18.17 -7.37
N ALA A 261 7.99 -18.47 -8.03
CA ALA A 261 8.22 -18.02 -9.40
C ALA A 261 7.03 -18.33 -10.32
N PHE A 262 6.55 -17.31 -11.03
CA PHE A 262 5.41 -17.40 -11.94
C PHE A 262 5.63 -16.50 -13.15
N GLU A 263 5.24 -16.99 -14.31
CA GLU A 263 5.22 -16.24 -15.57
C GLU A 263 3.76 -16.08 -16.03
N ASP A 264 3.34 -14.84 -16.27
CA ASP A 264 2.02 -14.53 -16.85
C ASP A 264 1.81 -15.31 -18.16
N LYS A 265 0.66 -15.98 -18.26
CA LYS A 265 0.33 -16.86 -19.40
C LYS A 265 0.26 -16.11 -20.73
N ASN A 266 -0.28 -14.89 -20.71
CA ASN A 266 -0.59 -14.08 -21.89
C ASN A 266 0.57 -13.16 -22.27
N HIS A 267 1.20 -12.51 -21.30
CA HIS A 267 2.17 -11.44 -21.57
C HIS A 267 3.61 -11.84 -21.28
N LYS A 268 3.86 -13.02 -20.68
CA LYS A 268 5.20 -13.51 -20.34
C LYS A 268 5.96 -12.62 -19.35
N ALA A 269 5.22 -11.83 -18.57
CA ALA A 269 5.76 -11.05 -17.47
C ALA A 269 6.18 -12.00 -16.33
N GLN A 270 7.42 -11.87 -15.86
CA GLN A 270 7.86 -12.54 -14.64
C GLN A 270 7.24 -11.82 -13.44
N LYS A 271 6.42 -12.53 -12.66
CA LYS A 271 5.76 -11.96 -11.49
C LYS A 271 6.67 -12.00 -10.30
N GLU A 272 6.64 -10.91 -9.53
CA GLU A 272 7.45 -10.83 -8.33
C GLU A 272 6.78 -11.56 -7.17
N PHE A 273 7.57 -12.38 -6.49
CA PHE A 273 7.04 -13.27 -5.46
C PHE A 273 7.79 -13.21 -4.14
N LYS A 274 9.02 -12.67 -4.12
CA LYS A 274 9.91 -12.68 -2.94
C LYS A 274 9.23 -12.13 -1.68
N ARG A 275 8.44 -11.07 -1.82
CA ARG A 275 7.71 -10.45 -0.70
C ARG A 275 6.48 -11.26 -0.21
N PHE A 276 6.02 -12.26 -0.96
CA PHE A 276 4.86 -13.09 -0.63
C PHE A 276 5.23 -14.55 -0.37
N GLU A 277 6.52 -14.91 -0.32
CA GLU A 277 6.97 -16.30 -0.14
C GLU A 277 6.38 -16.96 1.13
N ASP A 278 6.20 -16.15 2.19
CA ASP A 278 5.65 -16.60 3.45
C ASP A 278 4.12 -16.46 3.55
N LEU A 279 3.44 -16.04 2.48
CA LEU A 279 1.98 -15.88 2.44
C LEU A 279 1.25 -17.23 2.20
N GLN A 280 1.99 -18.27 1.79
CA GLN A 280 1.42 -19.62 1.65
C GLN A 280 0.86 -20.11 2.99
N ASP A 281 -0.30 -20.76 2.92
CA ASP A 281 -1.01 -21.34 4.08
C ASP A 281 -1.47 -20.32 5.14
N LYS A 282 -1.46 -19.01 4.84
CA LYS A 282 -2.01 -17.96 5.70
C LYS A 282 -3.41 -17.53 5.27
N ASP A 283 -4.24 -17.20 6.25
CA ASP A 283 -5.56 -16.61 6.03
C ASP A 283 -5.42 -15.10 5.77
N ILE A 284 -5.77 -14.64 4.57
CA ILE A 284 -5.96 -13.20 4.29
C ILE A 284 -7.32 -12.79 4.86
N VAL A 285 -7.33 -11.76 5.71
CA VAL A 285 -8.55 -11.32 6.42
C VAL A 285 -8.97 -9.91 6.06
N LYS A 286 -8.11 -9.12 5.40
CA LYS A 286 -8.43 -7.75 5.03
C LYS A 286 -7.66 -7.32 3.79
N ILE A 287 -8.34 -6.56 2.94
CA ILE A 287 -7.75 -5.82 1.82
C ILE A 287 -8.01 -4.34 2.10
N THR A 288 -6.96 -3.52 2.06
CA THR A 288 -7.05 -2.07 2.21
C THR A 288 -6.61 -1.43 0.91
N TYR A 289 -7.47 -0.62 0.29
CA TYR A 289 -7.12 0.20 -0.88
C TYR A 289 -6.76 1.60 -0.41
N PHE A 290 -5.72 2.18 -1.02
CA PHE A 290 -5.37 3.59 -0.90
C PHE A 290 -5.91 4.31 -2.12
N LEU A 291 -6.65 5.39 -1.92
CA LEU A 291 -7.31 6.12 -2.97
C LEU A 291 -6.81 7.57 -2.97
N MET A 292 -6.63 8.15 -4.15
CA MET A 292 -6.38 9.57 -4.26
C MET A 292 -7.59 10.34 -3.73
N ASP A 293 -7.36 11.31 -2.85
CA ASP A 293 -8.38 12.28 -2.47
C ASP A 293 -8.86 13.03 -3.73
N GLU A 294 -10.12 12.82 -4.11
CA GLU A 294 -10.80 13.70 -5.04
C GLU A 294 -11.15 15.01 -4.32
N ASP A 295 -10.76 16.14 -4.90
CA ASP A 295 -11.20 17.45 -4.44
C ASP A 295 -12.74 17.52 -4.59
N ASP A 296 -13.46 17.55 -3.45
CA ASP A 296 -14.94 17.62 -3.39
C ASP A 296 -15.49 18.93 -3.99
#